data_AF-A0AAW1T789-F1
#
_entry.id   AF-A0AAW1T789-F1
#
_cell.length_a   1.000
_cell.length_b   1.000
_cell.length_c   1.000
_cell.angle_alpha   90.00
_cell.angle_beta   90.00
_cell.angle_gamma   90.00
#
_symmetry.space_group_name_H-M   'P 1'
#
loop_
_entity.id
_entity.type
_entity.pdbx_description
1 polymer ?
#
loop_
_entity_poly.entity_id
_entity_poly.type
_entity_poly.pdbx_seq_one_letter_code
_entity_poly.pdbx_strand_id
1 'polypeptide(L)'
;MLAVSILPWIECARPSLAADLHPALTSDDTVFGSVVLSEGDEWSFQPGYVQGSVARGSFKDAVHTPSNFGKFHVKTFGNFKDTQQLYAAGYLEGYLTAARINDYHTNTFHYFTKDMNASLEKPMEWLKEQDKWLHEQIEENKGEPYWDYMDALLKQFDGMVDGYQQASRDANSPDLPLLQRQDFIFVINNGELYDIIEFFKPGALYDWEAMSGHELYQNVALQGRCTGLVTVASDLTNLFIGHASWDTFSSMTEIYKNYEFNLHNPQVKAQSLSMSSFPGELFSDGDIYLMSSGLVVVSTTLHIYNNSIYKDINPQAVVSWQRVRAASALAGSGEEYAEIMKKYNTGTYNNQYMVVDFNLYQPGKALAPGTLWVIDQVPGLVAAADMTETLTRGYWPSYNVPYFQEAYHKSGYPGFVARLQERGPDYLKAVNWMSYQLAPRAQIFRRDSSNVTDFESLKSVMRYNSYKDDPASQGDPIASICGRSDLDPKKPKPSGCFDGKVTDYYHAMRMEAEVVNGPTTYGGLPPFKWEGSFNSVVHQGHAEVFDFDYELQKPEMPRPSYMA
;
A
#
# COMPACT_ATOMS: atom_id res chain seq x y z
N MET A 1 29.27 -14.37 -31.74
CA MET A 1 28.19 -13.94 -32.66
C MET A 1 27.14 -15.04 -32.68
N LEU A 2 26.14 -14.92 -31.81
CA LEU A 2 24.90 -15.69 -31.84
C LEU A 2 23.86 -14.72 -31.29
N ALA A 3 23.00 -14.26 -32.20
CA ALA A 3 22.00 -13.25 -31.95
C ALA A 3 20.84 -13.86 -31.16
N VAL A 4 20.55 -13.29 -30.00
CA VAL A 4 19.29 -13.50 -29.29
C VAL A 4 18.24 -12.63 -29.99
N SER A 5 17.21 -13.26 -30.53
CA SER A 5 16.12 -12.61 -31.23
C SER A 5 15.27 -11.79 -30.26
N ILE A 6 15.43 -10.48 -30.30
CA ILE A 6 14.47 -9.51 -29.76
C ILE A 6 13.33 -9.45 -30.77
N LEU A 7 12.16 -9.99 -30.41
CA LEU A 7 10.94 -9.78 -31.20
C LEU A 7 10.43 -8.34 -30.94
N PRO A 8 10.02 -7.60 -31.99
CA PRO A 8 9.49 -6.26 -31.84
C PRO A 8 8.03 -6.32 -31.34
N TRP A 9 7.77 -5.66 -30.22
CA TRP A 9 6.43 -5.43 -29.70
C TRP A 9 5.74 -4.41 -30.62
N ILE A 10 4.72 -4.88 -31.35
CA ILE A 10 3.88 -4.06 -32.22
C ILE A 10 2.85 -3.32 -31.36
N GLU A 11 2.81 -2.00 -31.53
CA GLU A 11 1.74 -1.11 -31.05
C GLU A 11 0.36 -1.65 -31.41
N CYS A 12 -0.47 -1.87 -30.39
CA CYS A 12 -1.91 -1.88 -30.54
C CYS A 12 -2.51 -1.04 -29.42
N ALA A 13 -2.62 0.26 -29.67
CA ALA A 13 -3.68 1.05 -29.05
C ALA A 13 -5.01 0.46 -29.53
N ARG A 14 -5.67 -0.32 -28.66
CA ARG A 14 -7.07 -0.73 -28.85
C ARG A 14 -7.94 0.03 -27.87
N PRO A 15 -9.14 0.47 -28.28
CA PRO A 15 -10.07 1.17 -27.40
C PRO A 15 -10.53 0.26 -26.26
N SER A 16 -10.86 0.87 -25.12
CA SER A 16 -11.37 0.22 -23.90
C SER A 16 -12.43 -0.84 -24.19
N LEU A 17 -12.06 -2.11 -24.04
CA LEU A 17 -13.01 -3.22 -23.91
C LEU A 17 -13.23 -3.50 -22.42
N ALA A 18 -13.77 -2.49 -21.73
CA ALA A 18 -14.37 -2.68 -20.42
C ALA A 18 -15.81 -3.15 -20.64
N ALA A 19 -16.05 -4.47 -20.67
CA ALA A 19 -17.36 -5.06 -20.36
C ALA A 19 -17.38 -6.58 -20.24
N ASP A 20 -16.62 -7.37 -21.02
CA ASP A 20 -16.95 -8.80 -21.18
C ASP A 20 -15.75 -9.76 -21.10
N LEU A 21 -15.03 -9.81 -19.97
CA LEU A 21 -13.96 -10.81 -19.72
C LEU A 21 -14.31 -11.96 -18.76
N HIS A 22 -15.59 -12.11 -18.43
CA HIS A 22 -16.15 -13.35 -17.88
C HIS A 22 -17.67 -13.32 -18.10
N PRO A 23 -18.34 -14.42 -18.52
CA PRO A 23 -19.80 -14.50 -18.53
C PRO A 23 -20.45 -14.44 -17.13
N ALA A 24 -19.70 -14.05 -16.10
CA ALA A 24 -20.15 -13.88 -14.72
C ALA A 24 -20.04 -12.43 -14.21
N LEU A 25 -19.61 -11.46 -15.04
CA LEU A 25 -19.38 -10.07 -14.64
C LEU A 25 -20.37 -9.05 -15.25
N THR A 26 -21.54 -9.51 -15.71
CA THR A 26 -22.55 -8.65 -16.35
C THR A 26 -23.73 -8.27 -15.45
N SER A 27 -23.60 -8.47 -14.13
CA SER A 27 -24.55 -8.01 -13.12
C SER A 27 -23.81 -7.40 -11.94
N ASP A 28 -24.52 -6.65 -11.08
CA ASP A 28 -24.11 -6.10 -9.77
C ASP A 28 -23.51 -7.14 -8.78
N ASP A 29 -23.25 -8.35 -9.24
CA ASP A 29 -23.10 -9.54 -8.44
C ASP A 29 -21.66 -9.72 -7.96
N THR A 30 -21.56 -9.89 -6.65
CA THR A 30 -20.40 -10.44 -6.01
C THR A 30 -20.16 -11.85 -6.54
N VAL A 31 -18.96 -12.14 -7.03
CA VAL A 31 -18.57 -13.49 -7.43
C VAL A 31 -18.11 -14.28 -6.21
N PHE A 32 -18.45 -15.57 -6.16
CA PHE A 32 -18.17 -16.46 -5.04
C PHE A 32 -17.38 -17.66 -5.51
N GLY A 33 -16.43 -18.12 -4.70
CA GLY A 33 -15.61 -19.27 -5.02
C GLY A 33 -15.09 -20.03 -3.81
N SER A 34 -14.64 -21.25 -4.06
CA SER A 34 -13.96 -22.12 -3.11
C SER A 34 -12.72 -22.72 -3.75
N VAL A 35 -11.71 -23.02 -2.95
CA VAL A 35 -10.57 -23.82 -3.38
C VAL A 35 -10.57 -25.14 -2.65
N VAL A 36 -10.55 -26.24 -3.41
CA VAL A 36 -10.56 -27.60 -2.91
C VAL A 36 -9.22 -28.28 -3.20
N LEU A 37 -8.83 -29.18 -2.30
CA LEU A 37 -7.68 -30.05 -2.45
C LEU A 37 -8.20 -31.49 -2.61
N SER A 38 -8.06 -32.07 -3.79
CA SER A 38 -8.50 -33.45 -4.07
C SER A 38 -7.44 -34.49 -3.71
N GLU A 39 -7.82 -35.77 -3.74
CA GLU A 39 -6.89 -36.88 -3.60
C GLU A 39 -5.78 -36.76 -4.67
N GLY A 40 -4.51 -36.73 -4.25
CA GLY A 40 -3.36 -36.53 -5.13
C GLY A 40 -2.68 -35.15 -5.06
N ASP A 41 -3.07 -34.30 -4.10
CA ASP A 41 -2.55 -32.94 -3.89
C ASP A 41 -2.84 -31.98 -5.08
N GLU A 42 -3.94 -32.22 -5.80
CA GLU A 42 -4.40 -31.34 -6.88
C GLU A 42 -5.32 -30.23 -6.35
N TRP A 43 -5.01 -28.99 -6.71
CA TRP A 43 -5.77 -27.79 -6.33
C TRP A 43 -6.70 -27.35 -7.44
N SER A 44 -7.95 -27.03 -7.11
CA SER A 44 -8.88 -26.48 -8.09
C SER A 44 -9.83 -25.43 -7.51
N PHE A 45 -10.18 -24.46 -8.36
CA PHE A 45 -11.28 -23.54 -8.12
C PHE A 45 -12.63 -24.23 -8.32
N GLN A 46 -13.59 -23.93 -7.44
CA GLN A 46 -14.98 -24.34 -7.56
C GLN A 46 -15.88 -23.12 -7.39
N PRO A 47 -16.80 -22.84 -8.34
CA PRO A 47 -17.77 -21.76 -8.18
C PRO A 47 -18.65 -21.94 -6.94
N GLY A 48 -18.90 -20.85 -6.22
CA GLY A 48 -19.72 -20.86 -5.00
C GLY A 48 -19.01 -21.44 -3.77
N TYR A 49 -19.78 -21.65 -2.70
CA TYR A 49 -19.25 -22.15 -1.42
C TYR A 49 -19.43 -23.66 -1.28
N VAL A 50 -18.32 -24.38 -1.34
CA VAL A 50 -18.27 -25.85 -1.30
C VAL A 50 -17.94 -26.33 0.11
N GLN A 51 -18.69 -27.33 0.62
CA GLN A 51 -18.42 -27.95 1.92
C GLN A 51 -17.10 -28.73 1.90
N GLY A 52 -16.28 -28.55 2.94
CA GLY A 52 -14.98 -29.20 3.04
C GLY A 52 -13.86 -28.57 2.19
N SER A 53 -14.09 -27.41 1.57
CA SER A 53 -13.05 -26.67 0.87
C SER A 53 -11.99 -26.13 1.84
N VAL A 54 -10.77 -25.93 1.34
CA VAL A 54 -9.65 -25.38 2.12
C VAL A 54 -9.85 -23.89 2.40
N ALA A 55 -10.38 -23.19 1.40
CA ALA A 55 -10.75 -21.80 1.51
C ALA A 55 -12.06 -21.51 0.77
N ARG A 56 -12.71 -20.41 1.14
CA ARG A 56 -13.85 -19.81 0.46
C ARG A 56 -13.64 -18.31 0.37
N GLY A 57 -14.13 -17.69 -0.69
CA GLY A 57 -13.97 -16.27 -0.87
C GLY A 57 -14.96 -15.65 -1.82
N SER A 58 -14.96 -14.33 -1.83
CA SER A 58 -15.79 -13.54 -2.71
C SER A 58 -15.05 -12.33 -3.21
N PHE A 59 -15.41 -11.87 -4.41
CA PHE A 59 -14.91 -10.63 -4.97
C PHE A 59 -16.07 -9.80 -5.53
N LYS A 60 -16.09 -8.50 -5.23
CA LYS A 60 -16.93 -7.51 -5.89
C LYS A 60 -16.03 -6.48 -6.56
N ASP A 61 -16.17 -6.30 -7.87
CA ASP A 61 -15.33 -5.38 -8.63
C ASP A 61 -15.58 -3.91 -8.23
N ALA A 62 -14.52 -3.10 -8.29
CA ALA A 62 -14.51 -1.69 -7.92
C ALA A 62 -15.58 -0.89 -8.67
N VAL A 63 -15.82 -1.21 -9.95
CA VAL A 63 -16.82 -0.53 -10.80
C VAL A 63 -18.25 -0.63 -10.25
N HIS A 64 -18.52 -1.60 -9.38
CA HIS A 64 -19.82 -1.82 -8.73
C HIS A 64 -19.86 -1.30 -7.28
N THR A 65 -18.90 -0.48 -6.86
CA THR A 65 -18.80 0.04 -5.50
C THR A 65 -18.84 1.57 -5.46
N PRO A 66 -19.55 2.18 -4.49
CA PRO A 66 -19.55 3.64 -4.30
C PRO A 66 -18.17 4.26 -4.12
N SER A 67 -17.25 3.53 -3.49
CA SER A 67 -15.89 4.00 -3.21
C SER A 67 -14.88 3.76 -4.32
N ASN A 68 -15.27 3.00 -5.35
CA ASN A 68 -14.35 2.48 -6.37
C ASN A 68 -13.14 1.71 -5.78
N PHE A 69 -13.38 1.00 -4.67
CA PHE A 69 -12.52 -0.05 -4.15
C PHE A 69 -13.14 -1.40 -4.48
N GLY A 70 -12.40 -2.30 -5.13
CA GLY A 70 -12.79 -3.69 -5.19
C GLY A 70 -12.94 -4.26 -3.78
N LYS A 71 -13.77 -5.27 -3.56
CA LYS A 71 -13.93 -5.90 -2.24
C LYS A 71 -13.61 -7.37 -2.32
N PHE A 72 -12.55 -7.80 -1.65
CA PHE A 72 -12.17 -9.20 -1.57
C PHE A 72 -12.30 -9.71 -0.14
N HIS A 73 -12.92 -10.88 0.01
CA HIS A 73 -13.00 -11.61 1.27
C HIS A 73 -12.51 -13.02 1.05
N VAL A 74 -11.70 -13.52 1.97
CA VAL A 74 -11.31 -14.93 1.99
C VAL A 74 -11.29 -15.48 3.41
N LYS A 75 -11.77 -16.72 3.55
CA LYS A 75 -11.80 -17.47 4.79
C LYS A 75 -11.17 -18.83 4.60
N THR A 76 -10.30 -19.23 5.52
CA THR A 76 -9.69 -20.57 5.54
C THR A 76 -10.17 -21.36 6.76
N PHE A 77 -9.95 -22.68 6.75
CA PHE A 77 -10.45 -23.58 7.78
C PHE A 77 -9.32 -24.39 8.45
N GLY A 78 -9.37 -24.49 9.78
CA GLY A 78 -8.33 -25.12 10.62
C GLY A 78 -8.33 -26.64 10.62
N ASN A 79 -8.93 -27.29 9.63
CA ASN A 79 -8.75 -28.72 9.37
C ASN A 79 -7.61 -28.99 8.36
N PHE A 80 -6.93 -27.93 7.90
CA PHE A 80 -5.82 -27.96 6.96
C PHE A 80 -4.57 -27.31 7.55
N LYS A 81 -3.39 -27.70 7.07
CA LYS A 81 -2.12 -27.09 7.50
C LYS A 81 -2.08 -25.61 7.12
N ASP A 82 -1.34 -24.80 7.88
CA ASP A 82 -1.21 -23.35 7.63
C ASP A 82 -0.75 -23.03 6.20
N THR A 83 0.21 -23.79 5.68
CA THR A 83 0.68 -23.67 4.30
C THR A 83 -0.40 -24.00 3.27
N GLN A 84 -1.27 -24.98 3.54
CA GLN A 84 -2.42 -25.30 2.68
C GLN A 84 -3.49 -24.22 2.76
N GLN A 85 -3.77 -23.71 3.96
CA GLN A 85 -4.73 -22.63 4.16
C GLN A 85 -4.31 -21.37 3.39
N LEU A 86 -3.07 -20.92 3.58
CA LEU A 86 -2.58 -19.71 2.93
C LEU A 86 -2.40 -19.90 1.42
N TYR A 87 -1.94 -21.07 0.94
CA TYR A 87 -1.95 -21.38 -0.49
C TYR A 87 -3.35 -21.26 -1.09
N ALA A 88 -4.36 -21.87 -0.48
CA ALA A 88 -5.73 -21.80 -0.97
C ALA A 88 -6.30 -20.38 -0.95
N ALA A 89 -5.93 -19.57 0.05
CA ALA A 89 -6.34 -18.17 0.12
C ALA A 89 -5.73 -17.35 -1.02
N GLY A 90 -4.42 -17.53 -1.27
CA GLY A 90 -3.75 -16.94 -2.42
C GLY A 90 -4.38 -17.36 -3.73
N TYR A 91 -4.63 -18.65 -3.92
CA TYR A 91 -5.26 -19.20 -5.13
C TYR A 91 -6.62 -18.57 -5.39
N LEU A 92 -7.46 -18.42 -4.37
CA LEU A 92 -8.75 -17.73 -4.52
C LEU A 92 -8.58 -16.28 -4.94
N GLU A 93 -7.63 -15.55 -4.36
CA GLU A 93 -7.37 -14.16 -4.74
C GLU A 93 -6.91 -14.06 -6.18
N GLY A 94 -5.89 -14.84 -6.56
CA GLY A 94 -5.34 -14.89 -7.90
C GLY A 94 -6.39 -15.21 -8.95
N TYR A 95 -7.29 -16.15 -8.66
CA TYR A 95 -8.36 -16.56 -9.57
C TYR A 95 -9.48 -15.51 -9.64
N LEU A 96 -10.06 -15.11 -8.49
CA LEU A 96 -11.23 -14.23 -8.46
C LEU A 96 -10.92 -12.80 -8.89
N THR A 97 -9.68 -12.34 -8.74
CA THR A 97 -9.26 -10.97 -9.06
C THR A 97 -8.38 -10.88 -10.32
N ALA A 98 -8.29 -11.97 -11.10
CA ALA A 98 -7.31 -12.12 -12.17
C ALA A 98 -7.31 -10.96 -13.18
N ALA A 99 -8.49 -10.52 -13.63
CA ALA A 99 -8.59 -9.38 -14.55
C ALA A 99 -7.98 -8.09 -13.96
N ARG A 100 -8.25 -7.80 -12.68
CA ARG A 100 -7.73 -6.61 -12.00
C ARG A 100 -6.22 -6.72 -11.71
N ILE A 101 -5.70 -7.93 -11.48
CA ILE A 101 -4.25 -8.18 -11.36
C ILE A 101 -3.55 -7.80 -12.68
N ASN A 102 -4.10 -8.21 -13.81
CA ASN A 102 -3.54 -7.87 -15.12
C ASN A 102 -3.57 -6.35 -15.38
N ASP A 103 -4.69 -5.69 -15.04
CA ASP A 103 -4.83 -4.24 -15.21
C ASP A 103 -3.81 -3.48 -14.36
N TYR A 104 -3.70 -3.83 -13.07
CA TYR A 104 -2.73 -3.22 -12.16
C TYR A 104 -1.29 -3.46 -12.63
N HIS A 105 -0.92 -4.70 -12.95
CA HIS A 105 0.39 -5.04 -13.53
C HIS A 105 0.69 -4.18 -14.77
N THR A 106 -0.25 -4.08 -15.70
CA THR A 106 -0.07 -3.33 -16.95
C THR A 106 0.19 -1.85 -16.67
N ASN A 107 -0.59 -1.25 -15.77
CA ASN A 107 -0.50 0.17 -15.43
C ASN A 107 0.84 0.48 -14.73
N THR A 108 1.21 -0.30 -13.71
CA THR A 108 2.46 -0.05 -12.95
C THR A 108 3.70 -0.38 -13.77
N PHE A 109 3.68 -1.46 -14.57
CA PHE A 109 4.80 -1.81 -15.44
C PHE A 109 5.05 -0.72 -16.49
N HIS A 110 3.99 -0.17 -17.09
CA HIS A 110 4.11 0.98 -17.99
C HIS A 110 4.63 2.21 -17.27
N TYR A 111 4.16 2.50 -16.07
CA TYR A 111 4.64 3.62 -15.28
C TYR A 111 6.17 3.55 -15.07
N PHE A 112 6.71 2.43 -14.58
CA PHE A 112 8.16 2.31 -14.41
C PHE A 112 8.93 2.37 -15.74
N THR A 113 8.49 1.62 -16.75
CA THR A 113 9.31 1.45 -17.97
C THR A 113 9.16 2.58 -18.98
N LYS A 114 8.02 3.28 -19.00
CA LYS A 114 7.73 4.37 -19.95
C LYS A 114 7.78 5.73 -19.28
N ASP A 115 7.09 5.90 -18.16
CA ASP A 115 6.93 7.22 -17.55
C ASP A 115 8.18 7.60 -16.74
N MET A 116 8.70 6.66 -15.94
CA MET A 116 9.97 6.82 -15.22
C MET A 116 11.19 6.49 -16.09
N ASN A 117 10.99 5.83 -17.23
CA ASN A 117 12.06 5.35 -18.11
C ASN A 117 13.12 4.51 -17.35
N ALA A 118 12.66 3.69 -16.40
CA ALA A 118 13.50 2.85 -15.58
C ALA A 118 13.85 1.53 -16.28
N SER A 119 15.05 1.02 -16.00
CA SER A 119 15.45 -0.33 -16.38
C SER A 119 15.16 -1.30 -15.23
N LEU A 120 14.34 -2.31 -15.49
CA LEU A 120 13.92 -3.29 -14.48
C LEU A 120 14.72 -4.60 -14.49
N GLU A 121 15.64 -4.79 -15.45
CA GLU A 121 16.39 -6.05 -15.60
C GLU A 121 17.16 -6.42 -14.31
N LYS A 122 18.05 -5.54 -13.83
CA LYS A 122 18.82 -5.77 -12.61
C LYS A 122 17.99 -5.76 -11.33
N PRO A 123 17.03 -4.83 -11.14
CA PRO A 123 16.10 -4.90 -10.00
C PRO A 123 15.36 -6.24 -9.90
N MET A 124 14.88 -6.78 -11.02
CA MET A 124 14.18 -8.06 -11.01
C MET A 124 15.12 -9.25 -10.79
N GLU A 125 16.37 -9.19 -11.23
CA GLU A 125 17.39 -10.19 -10.87
C GLU A 125 17.68 -10.18 -9.36
N TRP A 126 17.82 -8.99 -8.77
CA TRP A 126 18.01 -8.82 -7.33
C TRP A 126 16.86 -9.41 -6.52
N LEU A 127 15.61 -9.17 -6.94
CA LEU A 127 14.43 -9.72 -6.27
C LEU A 127 14.37 -11.25 -6.39
N LYS A 128 14.83 -11.83 -7.50
CA LYS A 128 14.95 -13.29 -7.63
C LYS A 128 16.02 -13.88 -6.71
N GLU A 129 17.14 -13.19 -6.52
CA GLU A 129 18.16 -13.59 -5.56
C GLU A 129 17.63 -13.53 -4.13
N GLN A 130 16.88 -12.48 -3.79
CA GLN A 130 16.23 -12.32 -2.49
C GLN A 130 15.20 -13.42 -2.21
N ASP A 131 14.32 -13.69 -3.17
CA ASP A 131 13.32 -14.75 -3.10
C ASP A 131 13.97 -16.13 -2.89
N LYS A 132 15.05 -16.42 -3.64
CA LYS A 132 15.83 -17.64 -3.45
C LYS A 132 16.42 -17.74 -2.04
N TRP A 133 17.08 -16.68 -1.57
CA TRP A 133 17.66 -16.64 -0.23
C TRP A 133 16.60 -16.85 0.86
N LEU A 134 15.42 -16.25 0.70
CA LEU A 134 14.32 -16.40 1.65
C LEU A 134 13.85 -17.85 1.75
N HIS A 135 13.73 -18.56 0.62
CA HIS A 135 13.42 -19.99 0.61
C HIS A 135 14.51 -20.83 1.30
N GLU A 136 15.78 -20.50 1.11
CA GLU A 136 16.90 -21.16 1.81
C GLU A 136 16.80 -20.94 3.33
N GLN A 137 16.50 -19.71 3.79
CA GLN A 137 16.33 -19.43 5.22
C GLN A 137 15.12 -20.15 5.83
N ILE A 138 14.01 -20.26 5.11
CA ILE A 138 12.84 -21.02 5.56
C ILE A 138 13.20 -22.51 5.75
N GLU A 139 13.95 -23.10 4.81
CA GLU A 139 14.37 -24.50 4.90
C GLU A 139 15.35 -24.73 6.06
N GLU A 140 16.33 -23.85 6.24
CA GLU A 140 17.36 -23.94 7.28
C GLU A 140 16.79 -23.78 8.70
N ASN A 141 15.72 -23.02 8.85
CA ASN A 141 15.14 -22.66 10.16
C ASN A 141 13.73 -23.25 10.37
N LYS A 142 13.43 -24.40 9.73
CA LYS A 142 12.15 -25.10 9.90
C LYS A 142 11.81 -25.38 11.36
N GLY A 143 10.56 -25.10 11.74
CA GLY A 143 10.06 -25.28 13.11
C GLY A 143 10.28 -24.05 14.00
N GLU A 144 11.00 -23.02 13.52
CA GLU A 144 10.98 -21.72 14.16
C GLU A 144 9.70 -20.96 13.76
N PRO A 145 8.86 -20.50 14.69
CA PRO A 145 7.54 -19.99 14.34
C PRO A 145 7.53 -18.77 13.41
N TYR A 146 8.57 -17.93 13.43
CA TYR A 146 8.73 -16.83 12.47
C TYR A 146 8.90 -17.36 11.05
N TRP A 147 9.79 -18.34 10.86
CA TRP A 147 10.06 -18.93 9.56
C TRP A 147 8.94 -19.85 9.08
N ASP A 148 8.24 -20.53 9.99
CA ASP A 148 7.03 -21.30 9.66
C ASP A 148 5.89 -20.38 9.16
N TYR A 149 5.73 -19.18 9.73
CA TYR A 149 4.81 -18.19 9.18
C TYR A 149 5.27 -17.69 7.80
N MET A 150 6.57 -17.40 7.64
CA MET A 150 7.13 -16.98 6.36
C MET A 150 6.92 -18.04 5.26
N ASP A 151 7.07 -19.33 5.57
CA ASP A 151 6.74 -20.42 4.64
C ASP A 151 5.27 -20.37 4.21
N ALA A 152 4.36 -20.27 5.16
CA ALA A 152 2.93 -20.17 4.86
C ALA A 152 2.60 -18.90 4.04
N LEU A 153 3.24 -17.76 4.33
CA LEU A 153 3.08 -16.53 3.58
C LEU A 153 3.57 -16.67 2.12
N LEU A 154 4.71 -17.33 1.89
CA LEU A 154 5.17 -17.61 0.53
C LEU A 154 4.27 -18.62 -0.19
N LYS A 155 3.63 -19.54 0.54
CA LYS A 155 2.60 -20.40 -0.04
C LYS A 155 1.36 -19.62 -0.45
N GLN A 156 0.99 -18.54 0.25
CA GLN A 156 -0.03 -17.60 -0.23
C GLN A 156 0.37 -16.97 -1.57
N PHE A 157 1.62 -16.57 -1.71
CA PHE A 157 2.14 -16.03 -2.97
C PHE A 157 2.11 -17.07 -4.10
N ASP A 158 2.62 -18.27 -3.86
CA ASP A 158 2.58 -19.38 -4.84
C ASP A 158 1.14 -19.67 -5.29
N GLY A 159 0.20 -19.75 -4.32
CA GLY A 159 -1.20 -19.95 -4.60
C GLY A 159 -1.79 -18.87 -5.49
N MET A 160 -1.48 -17.60 -5.24
CA MET A 160 -1.95 -16.47 -6.05
C MET A 160 -1.49 -16.56 -7.51
N VAL A 161 -0.23 -16.96 -7.73
CA VAL A 161 0.29 -17.20 -9.08
C VAL A 161 -0.50 -18.32 -9.76
N ASP A 162 -0.68 -19.45 -9.09
CA ASP A 162 -1.35 -20.62 -9.64
C ASP A 162 -2.84 -20.36 -9.92
N GLY A 163 -3.51 -19.65 -9.02
CA GLY A 163 -4.91 -19.25 -9.16
C GLY A 163 -5.14 -18.32 -10.35
N TYR A 164 -4.27 -17.33 -10.53
CA TYR A 164 -4.31 -16.47 -11.72
C TYR A 164 -4.09 -17.28 -13.00
N GLN A 165 -3.06 -18.14 -13.02
CA GLN A 165 -2.74 -18.94 -14.20
C GLN A 165 -3.87 -19.91 -14.56
N GLN A 166 -4.59 -20.43 -13.57
CA GLN A 166 -5.80 -21.22 -13.82
C GLN A 166 -6.86 -20.34 -14.50
N ALA A 167 -7.15 -19.14 -13.96
CA ALA A 167 -8.12 -18.23 -14.57
C ALA A 167 -7.76 -17.86 -16.02
N SER A 168 -6.47 -17.62 -16.33
CA SER A 168 -6.02 -17.33 -17.71
C SER A 168 -6.15 -18.50 -18.67
N ARG A 169 -6.22 -19.74 -18.16
CA ARG A 169 -6.39 -20.95 -18.98
C ARG A 169 -7.85 -21.34 -19.15
N ASP A 170 -8.75 -20.76 -18.36
CA ASP A 170 -10.17 -21.05 -18.46
C ASP A 170 -10.74 -20.50 -19.77
N ALA A 171 -11.55 -21.33 -20.44
CA ALA A 171 -12.10 -21.00 -21.76
C ALA A 171 -12.98 -19.73 -21.78
N ASN A 172 -13.39 -19.26 -20.60
CA ASN A 172 -14.23 -18.07 -20.41
C ASN A 172 -13.44 -16.75 -20.34
N SER A 173 -12.11 -16.79 -20.33
CA SER A 173 -11.23 -15.61 -20.28
C SER A 173 -10.15 -15.65 -21.37
N PRO A 174 -10.52 -15.76 -22.66
CA PRO A 174 -9.57 -15.98 -23.74
C PRO A 174 -8.56 -14.84 -23.96
N ASP A 175 -8.86 -13.62 -23.47
CA ASP A 175 -7.98 -12.46 -23.63
C ASP A 175 -7.13 -12.17 -22.37
N LEU A 176 -7.28 -12.93 -21.28
CA LEU A 176 -6.46 -12.74 -20.07
C LEU A 176 -5.05 -13.32 -20.32
N PRO A 177 -3.98 -12.50 -20.33
CA PRO A 177 -2.65 -12.99 -20.64
C PRO A 177 -2.10 -13.89 -19.53
N LEU A 178 -1.30 -14.89 -19.92
CA LEU A 178 -0.65 -15.79 -18.98
C LEU A 178 0.59 -15.14 -18.35
N LEU A 179 0.39 -14.43 -17.25
CA LEU A 179 1.46 -13.91 -16.40
C LEU A 179 2.23 -15.06 -15.71
N GLN A 180 3.53 -14.90 -15.65
CA GLN A 180 4.48 -15.79 -15.00
C GLN A 180 4.75 -15.34 -13.56
N ARG A 181 5.34 -16.22 -12.73
CA ARG A 181 5.72 -15.89 -11.35
C ARG A 181 6.52 -14.59 -11.23
N GLN A 182 7.35 -14.27 -12.23
CA GLN A 182 8.12 -13.03 -12.25
C GLN A 182 7.20 -11.80 -12.20
N ASP A 183 6.10 -11.82 -12.96
CA ASP A 183 5.20 -10.67 -13.09
C ASP A 183 4.55 -10.37 -11.73
N PHE A 184 4.28 -11.42 -10.94
CA PHE A 184 3.82 -11.29 -9.56
C PHE A 184 4.90 -10.80 -8.59
N ILE A 185 6.16 -11.21 -8.78
CA ILE A 185 7.28 -10.64 -8.01
C ILE A 185 7.38 -9.14 -8.29
N PHE A 186 7.21 -8.72 -9.55
CA PHE A 186 7.18 -7.31 -9.91
C PHE A 186 6.02 -6.58 -9.22
N VAL A 187 4.80 -7.10 -9.33
CA VAL A 187 3.59 -6.48 -8.74
C VAL A 187 3.74 -6.28 -7.24
N ILE A 188 4.05 -7.34 -6.49
CA ILE A 188 4.08 -7.27 -5.01
C ILE A 188 5.26 -6.46 -4.45
N ASN A 189 6.28 -6.17 -5.26
CA ASN A 189 7.46 -5.41 -4.85
C ASN A 189 7.51 -4.00 -5.48
N ASN A 190 6.37 -3.46 -5.95
CA ASN A 190 6.30 -2.13 -6.55
C ASN A 190 6.98 -1.05 -5.67
N GLY A 191 6.64 -0.99 -4.38
CA GLY A 191 7.27 -0.07 -3.42
C GLY A 191 8.78 -0.27 -3.23
N GLU A 192 9.29 -1.51 -3.38
CA GLU A 192 10.71 -1.83 -3.25
C GLU A 192 11.53 -1.29 -4.44
N LEU A 193 10.93 -1.28 -5.63
CA LEU A 193 11.64 -0.98 -6.89
C LEU A 193 12.23 0.43 -6.89
N TYR A 194 11.58 1.41 -6.26
CA TYR A 194 12.12 2.76 -6.14
C TYR A 194 13.52 2.79 -5.52
N ASP A 195 13.73 2.06 -4.43
CA ASP A 195 15.02 1.99 -3.75
C ASP A 195 16.01 1.05 -4.46
N ILE A 196 15.54 -0.07 -5.03
CA ILE A 196 16.40 -1.04 -5.73
C ILE A 196 16.94 -0.46 -7.05
N ILE A 197 16.15 0.34 -7.77
CA ILE A 197 16.60 1.03 -8.99
C ILE A 197 17.72 2.02 -8.64
N GLU A 198 17.52 2.83 -7.60
CA GLU A 198 18.52 3.77 -7.10
C GLU A 198 19.77 3.07 -6.54
N PHE A 199 19.62 1.89 -5.94
CA PHE A 199 20.76 1.06 -5.53
C PHE A 199 21.69 0.71 -6.71
N PHE A 200 21.14 0.25 -7.84
CA PHE A 200 21.96 -0.15 -8.99
C PHE A 200 22.55 1.04 -9.75
N LYS A 201 21.83 2.16 -9.78
CA LYS A 201 22.26 3.37 -10.46
C LYS A 201 21.80 4.57 -9.65
N PRO A 202 22.60 5.03 -8.67
CA PRO A 202 22.22 6.19 -7.88
C PRO A 202 22.08 7.45 -8.73
N GLY A 203 20.99 8.19 -8.52
CA GLY A 203 20.54 9.30 -9.38
C GLY A 203 19.90 8.83 -10.70
N ALA A 204 19.50 7.57 -10.83
CA ALA A 204 18.83 7.07 -12.03
C ALA A 204 17.46 7.70 -12.24
N LEU A 205 16.71 7.89 -11.15
CA LEU A 205 15.36 8.42 -11.23
C LEU A 205 15.37 9.94 -11.24
N TYR A 206 16.34 10.57 -10.54
CA TYR A 206 16.35 12.03 -10.34
C TYR A 206 17.74 12.65 -10.47
N ASP A 207 17.86 13.62 -11.37
CA ASP A 207 18.99 14.56 -11.43
C ASP A 207 18.62 15.86 -10.71
N TRP A 208 18.78 15.87 -9.39
CA TRP A 208 18.41 17.01 -8.53
C TRP A 208 19.17 18.30 -8.88
N GLU A 209 20.39 18.19 -9.39
CA GLU A 209 21.25 19.35 -9.66
C GLU A 209 20.83 20.08 -10.94
N ALA A 210 20.28 19.36 -11.93
CA ALA A 210 19.80 19.95 -13.18
C ALA A 210 18.41 20.62 -13.09
N MET A 211 17.63 20.36 -12.03
CA MET A 211 16.25 20.84 -11.91
C MET A 211 16.16 22.32 -11.54
N SER A 212 15.17 23.02 -12.12
CA SER A 212 14.74 24.32 -11.62
C SER A 212 14.12 24.22 -10.21
N GLY A 213 14.00 25.33 -9.48
CA GLY A 213 13.40 25.33 -8.14
C GLY A 213 11.96 24.77 -8.11
N HIS A 214 11.15 25.07 -9.13
CA HIS A 214 9.79 24.52 -9.28
C HIS A 214 9.80 23.01 -9.51
N GLU A 215 10.61 22.54 -10.46
CA GLU A 215 10.69 21.11 -10.77
C GLU A 215 11.24 20.31 -9.58
N LEU A 216 12.24 20.85 -8.89
CA LEU A 216 12.81 20.20 -7.71
C LEU A 216 11.76 20.09 -6.60
N TYR A 217 11.01 21.16 -6.33
CA TYR A 217 9.93 21.15 -5.35
C TYR A 217 8.86 20.10 -5.67
N GLN A 218 8.36 20.07 -6.92
CA GLN A 218 7.35 19.10 -7.35
C GLN A 218 7.88 17.65 -7.25
N ASN A 219 9.15 17.40 -7.62
CA ASN A 219 9.71 16.04 -7.52
C ASN A 219 9.92 15.62 -6.06
N VAL A 220 10.52 16.47 -5.21
CA VAL A 220 10.68 16.20 -3.76
C VAL A 220 9.32 15.93 -3.09
N ALA A 221 8.27 16.65 -3.50
CA ALA A 221 6.93 16.46 -2.98
C ALA A 221 6.28 15.11 -3.34
N LEU A 222 6.75 14.47 -4.41
CA LEU A 222 6.23 13.18 -4.91
C LEU A 222 7.12 11.98 -4.55
N GLN A 223 8.32 12.19 -4.02
CA GLN A 223 9.22 11.10 -3.61
C GLN A 223 8.92 10.55 -2.21
N GLY A 224 8.49 11.42 -1.32
CA GLY A 224 7.80 11.03 -0.12
C GLY A 224 6.34 10.74 -0.47
N ARG A 225 5.83 9.56 -0.10
CA ARG A 225 4.49 9.11 -0.47
C ARG A 225 3.59 8.96 0.76
N CYS A 226 2.36 9.45 0.62
CA CYS A 226 1.27 9.32 1.58
C CYS A 226 1.28 10.32 2.73
N THR A 227 0.15 10.41 3.43
CA THR A 227 -0.09 11.26 4.59
C THR A 227 -0.89 10.49 5.65
N GLY A 228 -0.45 10.53 6.90
CA GLY A 228 -1.07 9.81 8.02
C GLY A 228 -1.37 10.71 9.21
N LEU A 229 -2.42 10.38 9.96
CA LEU A 229 -2.82 11.07 11.18
C LEU A 229 -3.34 10.07 12.21
N VAL A 230 -2.80 10.10 13.41
CA VAL A 230 -3.41 9.52 14.62
C VAL A 230 -3.81 10.69 15.51
N THR A 231 -5.08 10.83 15.85
CA THR A 231 -5.56 11.99 16.64
C THR A 231 -6.59 11.56 17.66
N VAL A 232 -6.54 12.16 18.85
CA VAL A 232 -7.47 11.84 19.94
C VAL A 232 -8.45 13.00 20.12
N ALA A 233 -9.72 12.67 20.39
CA ALA A 233 -10.71 13.67 20.75
C ALA A 233 -10.23 14.46 21.99
N SER A 234 -10.57 15.74 22.07
CA SER A 234 -10.12 16.63 23.16
C SER A 234 -10.53 16.16 24.58
N ASP A 235 -11.59 15.36 24.69
CA ASP A 235 -12.09 14.75 25.92
C ASP A 235 -11.71 13.26 26.06
N LEU A 236 -10.84 12.77 25.17
CA LEU A 236 -10.38 11.38 25.07
C LEU A 236 -11.48 10.36 24.80
N THR A 237 -12.68 10.76 24.35
CA THR A 237 -13.81 9.82 24.13
C THR A 237 -13.72 9.03 22.83
N ASN A 238 -12.84 9.43 21.91
CA ASN A 238 -12.52 8.68 20.71
C ASN A 238 -11.03 8.85 20.31
N LEU A 239 -10.52 7.87 19.57
CA LEU A 239 -9.18 7.86 18.97
C LEU A 239 -9.34 7.54 17.49
N PHE A 240 -8.84 8.43 16.65
CA PHE A 240 -9.05 8.47 15.21
C PHE A 240 -7.75 8.16 14.48
N ILE A 241 -7.85 7.42 13.37
CA ILE A 241 -6.73 7.12 12.48
C ILE A 241 -7.16 7.39 11.04
N GLY A 242 -6.39 8.22 10.35
CA GLY A 242 -6.58 8.54 8.95
C GLY A 242 -5.31 8.29 8.14
N HIS A 243 -5.47 7.79 6.92
CA HIS A 243 -4.40 7.61 5.97
C HIS A 243 -4.85 7.98 4.55
N ALA A 244 -3.98 8.66 3.80
CA ALA A 244 -4.21 9.03 2.40
C ALA A 244 -2.97 8.69 1.58
N SER A 245 -3.10 7.76 0.62
CA SER A 245 -2.02 7.30 -0.25
C SER A 245 -1.67 8.36 -1.26
N TRP A 246 -0.38 8.54 -1.54
CA TRP A 246 0.08 9.37 -2.63
C TRP A 246 1.01 8.59 -3.55
N ASP A 247 0.74 8.59 -4.84
CA ASP A 247 1.60 7.99 -5.87
C ASP A 247 1.15 8.50 -7.26
N THR A 248 1.64 7.88 -8.32
CA THR A 248 1.05 7.96 -9.65
C THR A 248 -0.42 7.53 -9.64
N PHE A 249 -1.25 8.26 -10.36
CA PHE A 249 -2.65 7.93 -10.53
C PHE A 249 -2.83 6.65 -11.36
N SER A 250 -1.80 6.17 -12.07
CA SER A 250 -1.81 4.86 -12.71
C SER A 250 -1.96 3.70 -11.72
N SER A 251 -1.71 3.92 -10.42
CA SER A 251 -1.87 2.91 -9.37
C SER A 251 -3.28 2.81 -8.80
N MET A 252 -4.26 3.63 -9.24
CA MET A 252 -5.62 3.71 -8.65
C MET A 252 -6.52 2.47 -8.88
N THR A 253 -5.96 1.31 -9.19
CA THR A 253 -6.68 0.02 -9.21
C THR A 253 -6.76 -0.53 -7.78
N GLU A 254 -7.63 0.04 -6.95
CA GLU A 254 -7.70 -0.25 -5.52
C GLU A 254 -8.62 -1.44 -5.18
N ILE A 255 -8.24 -2.20 -4.14
CA ILE A 255 -9.01 -3.32 -3.59
C ILE A 255 -8.90 -3.36 -2.06
N TYR A 256 -10.04 -3.42 -1.37
CA TYR A 256 -10.11 -3.63 0.06
C TYR A 256 -10.21 -5.13 0.36
N LYS A 257 -9.27 -5.66 1.15
CA LYS A 257 -9.11 -7.08 1.41
C LYS A 257 -9.44 -7.40 2.86
N ASN A 258 -10.23 -8.45 3.05
CA ASN A 258 -10.54 -9.02 4.35
C ASN A 258 -10.12 -10.49 4.36
N TYR A 259 -9.10 -10.80 5.15
CA TYR A 259 -8.56 -12.12 5.33
C TYR A 259 -9.01 -12.68 6.69
N GLU A 260 -9.65 -13.84 6.69
CA GLU A 260 -10.06 -14.57 7.89
C GLU A 260 -9.40 -15.95 7.90
N PHE A 261 -8.25 -16.07 8.57
CA PHE A 261 -7.51 -17.32 8.65
C PHE A 261 -7.84 -18.11 9.92
N ASN A 262 -7.40 -19.37 9.95
CA ASN A 262 -7.47 -20.24 11.12
C ASN A 262 -6.15 -21.02 11.27
N LEU A 263 -5.06 -20.28 11.36
CA LEU A 263 -3.69 -20.78 11.40
C LEU A 263 -3.38 -21.42 12.76
N HIS A 264 -2.64 -22.52 12.72
CA HIS A 264 -2.22 -23.31 13.87
C HIS A 264 -0.93 -22.81 14.53
N ASN A 265 -0.13 -22.01 13.82
CA ASN A 265 1.09 -21.44 14.35
C ASN A 265 0.80 -20.66 15.67
N PRO A 266 1.37 -21.09 16.81
CA PRO A 266 1.04 -20.53 18.12
C PRO A 266 1.54 -19.09 18.35
N GLN A 267 2.43 -18.58 17.48
CA GLN A 267 2.88 -17.19 17.54
C GLN A 267 1.99 -16.23 16.75
N VAL A 268 1.07 -16.72 15.91
CA VAL A 268 0.11 -15.85 15.21
C VAL A 268 -0.84 -15.24 16.22
N LYS A 269 -0.77 -13.92 16.37
CA LYS A 269 -1.61 -13.09 17.23
C LYS A 269 -2.83 -12.53 16.50
N ALA A 270 -2.69 -12.30 15.20
CA ALA A 270 -3.78 -11.85 14.35
C ALA A 270 -4.17 -12.95 13.35
N GLN A 271 -5.33 -13.58 13.59
CA GLN A 271 -5.92 -14.58 12.70
C GLN A 271 -6.71 -13.94 11.54
N SER A 272 -7.13 -12.69 11.73
CA SER A 272 -7.83 -11.90 10.72
C SER A 272 -7.17 -10.55 10.51
N LEU A 273 -7.24 -10.08 9.26
CA LEU A 273 -6.67 -8.82 8.77
C LEU A 273 -7.62 -8.17 7.76
N SER A 274 -7.94 -6.89 7.97
CA SER A 274 -8.65 -6.03 7.01
C SER A 274 -7.74 -4.91 6.56
N MET A 275 -7.60 -4.68 5.25
CA MET A 275 -6.66 -3.69 4.71
C MET A 275 -7.08 -3.10 3.37
N SER A 276 -6.70 -1.84 3.09
CA SER A 276 -6.61 -1.36 1.69
C SER A 276 -5.45 -2.06 0.99
N SER A 277 -5.47 -2.21 -0.32
CA SER A 277 -4.44 -2.96 -1.06
C SER A 277 -4.65 -2.81 -2.56
N PHE A 278 -3.78 -3.41 -3.36
CA PHE A 278 -3.89 -3.47 -4.81
C PHE A 278 -4.04 -4.94 -5.28
N PRO A 279 -4.69 -5.21 -6.43
CA PRO A 279 -4.77 -6.53 -7.01
C PRO A 279 -3.39 -7.16 -7.18
N GLY A 280 -3.18 -8.36 -6.63
CA GLY A 280 -1.90 -9.07 -6.74
C GLY A 280 -0.89 -8.73 -5.65
N GLU A 281 -1.19 -7.77 -4.77
CA GLU A 281 -0.35 -7.47 -3.61
C GLU A 281 -0.88 -8.12 -2.35
N LEU A 282 -0.14 -9.06 -1.75
CA LEU A 282 -0.59 -9.70 -0.51
C LEU A 282 -0.38 -8.83 0.73
N PHE A 283 -0.22 -7.52 0.58
CA PHE A 283 -0.08 -6.55 1.67
C PHE A 283 -0.72 -5.22 1.24
N SER A 284 -0.67 -4.21 2.09
CA SER A 284 -1.08 -2.85 1.78
C SER A 284 0.16 -2.03 1.39
N ASP A 285 0.24 -1.55 0.15
CA ASP A 285 1.14 -0.44 -0.25
C ASP A 285 0.47 0.93 -0.02
N GLY A 286 -0.88 0.95 0.10
CA GLY A 286 -1.69 2.11 0.51
C GLY A 286 -1.88 2.24 2.04
N ASP A 287 -1.20 1.40 2.81
CA ASP A 287 -1.07 1.29 4.27
C ASP A 287 -2.25 1.72 5.17
N ILE A 288 -3.31 0.92 5.24
CA ILE A 288 -4.11 0.76 6.47
C ILE A 288 -4.33 -0.73 6.76
N TYR A 289 -3.99 -1.17 7.97
CA TYR A 289 -4.18 -2.54 8.45
C TYR A 289 -5.00 -2.52 9.74
N LEU A 290 -6.10 -3.26 9.79
CA LEU A 290 -6.85 -3.53 11.00
C LEU A 290 -6.75 -5.02 11.32
N MET A 291 -6.17 -5.34 12.47
CA MET A 291 -5.83 -6.71 12.83
C MET A 291 -6.68 -7.18 14.00
N SER A 292 -7.06 -8.46 13.97
CA SER A 292 -7.76 -9.13 15.08
C SER A 292 -6.97 -9.17 16.41
N SER A 293 -5.66 -8.86 16.39
CA SER A 293 -4.87 -8.63 17.60
C SER A 293 -5.24 -7.32 18.33
N GLY A 294 -6.04 -6.44 17.72
CA GLY A 294 -6.38 -5.11 18.23
C GLY A 294 -5.41 -4.01 17.80
N LEU A 295 -4.38 -4.36 17.02
CA LEU A 295 -3.47 -3.39 16.42
C LEU A 295 -4.08 -2.78 15.16
N VAL A 296 -3.83 -1.48 14.95
CA VAL A 296 -4.03 -0.79 13.67
C VAL A 296 -2.72 -0.15 13.24
N VAL A 297 -2.37 -0.33 11.97
CA VAL A 297 -1.12 0.18 11.39
C VAL A 297 -1.41 1.01 10.16
N VAL A 298 -0.78 2.18 10.10
CA VAL A 298 -0.68 3.02 8.90
C VAL A 298 0.78 3.42 8.72
N SER A 299 1.17 3.78 7.49
CA SER A 299 2.56 4.10 7.18
C SER A 299 2.67 5.25 6.17
N THR A 300 3.79 5.98 6.17
CA THR A 300 4.12 6.92 5.09
C THR A 300 5.57 6.77 4.65
N THR A 301 5.83 6.87 3.34
CA THR A 301 7.16 6.60 2.77
C THR A 301 8.15 7.72 3.04
N LEU A 302 9.36 7.34 3.45
CA LEU A 302 10.50 8.21 3.71
C LEU A 302 11.47 8.10 2.52
N HIS A 303 11.83 9.24 1.93
CA HIS A 303 12.81 9.26 0.85
C HIS A 303 14.25 9.25 1.38
N ILE A 304 15.17 8.67 0.61
CA ILE A 304 16.61 8.63 0.89
C ILE A 304 17.35 9.62 -0.01
N TYR A 305 17.89 10.69 0.57
CA TYR A 305 18.71 11.69 -0.13
C TYR A 305 20.22 11.39 -0.06
N ASN A 306 20.63 10.41 0.73
CA ASN A 306 22.03 9.99 0.85
C ASN A 306 22.28 8.68 0.11
N ASN A 307 22.61 8.77 -1.17
CA ASN A 307 22.85 7.59 -2.01
C ASN A 307 23.95 6.65 -1.49
N SER A 308 24.85 7.12 -0.61
CA SER A 308 25.92 6.28 -0.05
C SER A 308 25.43 5.17 0.88
N ILE A 309 24.20 5.26 1.42
CA ILE A 309 23.63 4.22 2.28
C ILE A 309 22.94 3.11 1.50
N TYR A 310 22.74 3.28 0.18
CA TYR A 310 22.19 2.19 -0.63
C TYR A 310 23.10 0.96 -0.66
N LYS A 311 24.41 1.11 -0.40
CA LYS A 311 25.33 -0.03 -0.20
C LYS A 311 24.93 -0.96 0.96
N ASP A 312 24.07 -0.49 1.87
CA ASP A 312 23.56 -1.27 2.99
C ASP A 312 22.34 -2.14 2.58
N ILE A 313 21.82 -1.97 1.34
CA ILE A 313 20.80 -2.85 0.75
C ILE A 313 21.44 -4.16 0.31
N ASN A 314 20.82 -5.27 0.68
CA ASN A 314 21.32 -6.63 0.44
C ASN A 314 20.17 -7.56 0.05
N PRO A 315 20.29 -8.38 -1.02
CA PRO A 315 19.26 -9.37 -1.34
C PRO A 315 19.16 -10.48 -0.27
N GLN A 316 20.15 -10.68 0.58
CA GLN A 316 20.09 -11.61 1.72
C GLN A 316 19.39 -10.98 2.93
N ALA A 317 18.15 -10.57 2.73
CA ALA A 317 17.31 -9.90 3.71
C ALA A 317 15.82 -10.12 3.39
N VAL A 318 14.92 -9.71 4.27
CA VAL A 318 13.47 -9.89 4.10
C VAL A 318 12.87 -8.56 3.63
N VAL A 319 12.25 -8.53 2.44
CA VAL A 319 11.69 -7.28 1.88
C VAL A 319 10.49 -6.78 2.69
N SER A 320 10.09 -5.52 2.50
CA SER A 320 9.12 -4.84 3.37
C SER A 320 7.76 -5.53 3.39
N TRP A 321 7.18 -5.93 2.25
CA TRP A 321 5.87 -6.60 2.25
C TRP A 321 5.86 -7.89 3.09
N GLN A 322 6.98 -8.62 3.09
CA GLN A 322 7.19 -9.83 3.88
C GLN A 322 7.30 -9.50 5.38
N ARG A 323 8.13 -8.51 5.74
CA ARG A 323 8.31 -8.08 7.14
C ARG A 323 7.03 -7.49 7.72
N VAL A 324 6.33 -6.67 6.94
CA VAL A 324 5.04 -6.07 7.33
C VAL A 324 4.00 -7.16 7.57
N ARG A 325 3.85 -8.14 6.66
CA ARG A 325 2.93 -9.26 6.87
C ARG A 325 3.31 -10.12 8.07
N ALA A 326 4.60 -10.39 8.29
CA ALA A 326 5.07 -11.09 9.47
C ALA A 326 4.78 -10.32 10.77
N ALA A 327 5.08 -9.02 10.81
CA ALA A 327 4.80 -8.16 11.97
C ALA A 327 3.29 -8.07 12.25
N SER A 328 2.48 -7.88 11.20
CA SER A 328 1.03 -7.82 11.31
C SER A 328 0.40 -9.13 11.81
N ALA A 329 0.97 -10.28 11.48
CA ALA A 329 0.46 -11.56 11.97
C ALA A 329 0.97 -11.92 13.38
N LEU A 330 2.22 -11.61 13.70
CA LEU A 330 2.93 -12.15 14.88
C LEU A 330 3.01 -11.18 16.06
N ALA A 331 2.82 -9.87 15.86
CA ALA A 331 2.89 -8.89 16.94
C ALA A 331 1.58 -8.83 17.75
N GLY A 332 1.70 -8.81 19.07
CA GLY A 332 0.63 -8.52 20.02
C GLY A 332 0.68 -7.11 20.62
N SER A 333 1.72 -6.33 20.31
CA SER A 333 1.89 -4.95 20.77
C SER A 333 2.69 -4.12 19.76
N GLY A 334 2.69 -2.79 19.92
CA GLY A 334 3.50 -1.89 19.10
C GLY A 334 5.02 -2.11 19.23
N GLU A 335 5.50 -2.48 20.42
CA GLU A 335 6.91 -2.82 20.66
C GLU A 335 7.31 -4.10 19.91
N GLU A 336 6.50 -5.16 20.03
CA GLU A 336 6.75 -6.41 19.32
C GLU A 336 6.72 -6.22 17.79
N TYR A 337 5.82 -5.36 17.30
CA TYR A 337 5.77 -4.99 15.87
C TYR A 337 7.09 -4.35 15.43
N ALA A 338 7.63 -3.41 16.22
CA ALA A 338 8.92 -2.78 15.95
C ALA A 338 10.08 -3.78 15.98
N GLU A 339 10.11 -4.71 16.93
CA GLU A 339 11.14 -5.74 17.02
C GLU A 339 11.11 -6.71 15.84
N ILE A 340 9.93 -7.07 15.32
CA ILE A 340 9.83 -7.90 14.11
C ILE A 340 10.30 -7.11 12.89
N MET A 341 9.91 -5.84 12.74
CA MET A 341 10.32 -4.99 11.62
C MET A 341 11.85 -4.77 11.54
N LYS A 342 12.56 -4.82 12.68
CA LYS A 342 14.03 -4.78 12.75
C LYS A 342 14.72 -5.99 12.14
N LYS A 343 14.08 -7.17 12.15
CA LYS A 343 14.67 -8.42 11.67
C LYS A 343 14.91 -8.33 10.16
N TYR A 344 16.15 -8.59 9.74
CA TYR A 344 16.53 -8.68 8.33
C TYR A 344 16.07 -7.48 7.49
N ASN A 345 16.15 -6.26 8.03
CA ASN A 345 15.80 -5.04 7.30
C ASN A 345 16.59 -4.92 5.99
N THR A 346 15.88 -4.88 4.86
CA THR A 346 16.47 -4.70 3.53
C THR A 346 16.92 -3.28 3.24
N GLY A 347 16.34 -2.27 3.91
CA GLY A 347 16.55 -0.87 3.53
C GLY A 347 15.80 -0.45 2.26
N THR A 348 14.78 -1.19 1.87
CA THR A 348 13.95 -0.91 0.70
C THR A 348 12.52 -0.64 1.16
N TYR A 349 11.78 0.16 0.40
CA TYR A 349 10.47 0.68 0.78
C TYR A 349 10.46 1.25 2.21
N ASN A 350 11.29 2.27 2.37
CA ASN A 350 11.61 2.88 3.66
C ASN A 350 10.44 3.74 4.14
N ASN A 351 9.80 3.38 5.26
CA ASN A 351 8.58 4.03 5.75
C ASN A 351 8.68 4.44 7.22
N GLN A 352 7.85 5.41 7.61
CA GLN A 352 7.44 5.63 8.98
C GLN A 352 6.15 4.85 9.25
N TYR A 353 6.17 3.89 10.16
CA TYR A 353 4.98 3.14 10.61
C TYR A 353 4.44 3.73 11.92
N MET A 354 3.12 3.84 12.02
CA MET A 354 2.40 4.18 13.25
C MET A 354 1.58 2.96 13.65
N VAL A 355 1.91 2.36 14.79
CA VAL A 355 1.26 1.17 15.32
C VAL A 355 0.43 1.57 16.54
N VAL A 356 -0.89 1.57 16.38
CA VAL A 356 -1.84 1.90 17.45
C VAL A 356 -2.37 0.60 18.06
N ASP A 357 -2.22 0.44 19.38
CA ASP A 357 -2.79 -0.68 20.12
C ASP A 357 -4.12 -0.25 20.78
N PHE A 358 -5.23 -0.60 20.14
CA PHE A 358 -6.55 -0.24 20.66
C PHE A 358 -6.95 -1.04 21.90
N ASN A 359 -6.25 -2.13 22.26
CA ASN A 359 -6.50 -2.83 23.53
C ASN A 359 -6.11 -1.99 24.75
N LEU A 360 -5.17 -1.05 24.56
CA LEU A 360 -4.68 -0.15 25.60
C LEU A 360 -5.51 1.14 25.71
N TYR A 361 -6.37 1.41 24.73
CA TYR A 361 -7.22 2.59 24.70
C TYR A 361 -8.58 2.35 25.37
N GLN A 362 -9.00 3.28 26.23
CA GLN A 362 -10.32 3.29 26.86
C GLN A 362 -10.95 4.68 26.72
N PRO A 363 -12.14 4.80 26.12
CA PRO A 363 -12.83 6.09 25.97
C PRO A 363 -12.95 6.87 27.29
N GLY A 364 -12.55 8.15 27.25
CA GLY A 364 -12.60 9.09 28.37
C GLY A 364 -11.56 8.83 29.45
N LYS A 365 -10.56 7.98 29.20
CA LYS A 365 -9.44 7.70 30.12
C LYS A 365 -8.11 8.20 29.55
N ALA A 366 -7.15 8.43 30.45
CA ALA A 366 -5.78 8.76 30.05
C ALA A 366 -5.19 7.64 29.17
N LEU A 367 -4.42 8.03 28.14
CA LEU A 367 -3.76 7.08 27.23
C LEU A 367 -2.70 6.27 28.00
N ALA A 368 -2.77 4.95 27.91
CA ALA A 368 -1.81 4.06 28.55
C ALA A 368 -0.52 3.95 27.71
N PRO A 369 0.68 3.90 28.33
CA PRO A 369 1.92 3.64 27.60
C PRO A 369 1.80 2.42 26.68
N GLY A 370 2.36 2.53 25.49
CA GLY A 370 2.23 1.55 24.40
C GLY A 370 1.05 1.77 23.46
N THR A 371 0.13 2.72 23.73
CA THR A 371 -1.01 3.03 22.85
C THR A 371 -0.56 3.39 21.43
N LEU A 372 0.54 4.14 21.28
CA LEU A 372 1.12 4.46 19.98
C LEU A 372 2.62 4.17 19.96
N TRP A 373 3.05 3.27 19.08
CA TRP A 373 4.45 3.10 18.69
C TRP A 373 4.71 3.69 17.31
N VAL A 374 5.87 4.29 17.14
CA VAL A 374 6.30 4.84 15.84
C VAL A 374 7.65 4.25 15.47
N ILE A 375 7.81 3.92 14.19
CA ILE A 375 8.99 3.26 13.63
C ILE A 375 9.43 4.01 12.37
N ASP A 376 10.64 4.57 12.33
CA ASP A 376 11.27 5.01 11.07
C ASP A 376 12.26 3.93 10.59
N GLN A 377 11.98 3.32 9.44
CA GLN A 377 12.87 2.38 8.77
C GLN A 377 13.62 3.09 7.63
N VAL A 378 14.94 2.94 7.59
CA VAL A 378 15.83 3.36 6.50
C VAL A 378 16.91 2.28 6.26
N PRO A 379 17.74 2.33 5.20
CA PRO A 379 18.80 1.34 4.98
C PRO A 379 19.73 1.21 6.19
N GLY A 380 19.84 0.01 6.76
CA GLY A 380 20.72 -0.26 7.91
C GLY A 380 20.32 0.40 9.24
N LEU A 381 19.09 0.92 9.38
CA LEU A 381 18.58 1.47 10.64
C LEU A 381 17.06 1.32 10.75
N VAL A 382 16.59 0.88 11.91
CA VAL A 382 15.18 0.93 12.29
C VAL A 382 15.10 1.60 13.67
N ALA A 383 14.69 2.86 13.64
CA ALA A 383 14.50 3.68 14.84
C ALA A 383 13.05 3.50 15.32
N ALA A 384 12.82 3.17 16.59
CA ALA A 384 11.46 2.96 17.09
C ALA A 384 11.32 3.39 18.55
N ALA A 385 10.15 3.93 18.91
CA ALA A 385 9.81 4.29 20.28
C ALA A 385 8.30 4.32 20.53
N ASP A 386 7.92 4.20 21.80
CA ASP A 386 6.59 4.53 22.29
C ASP A 386 6.39 6.06 22.25
N MET A 387 5.44 6.50 21.43
CA MET A 387 5.08 7.90 21.23
C MET A 387 3.76 8.29 21.90
N THR A 388 3.25 7.45 22.81
CA THR A 388 2.01 7.72 23.57
C THR A 388 2.07 9.07 24.29
N GLU A 389 3.20 9.41 24.94
CA GLU A 389 3.34 10.70 25.63
C GLU A 389 3.15 11.89 24.68
N THR A 390 3.64 11.79 23.43
CA THR A 390 3.43 12.83 22.43
C THR A 390 1.96 12.89 22.01
N LEU A 391 1.32 11.73 21.80
CA LEU A 391 -0.09 11.64 21.44
C LEU A 391 -1.02 12.26 22.50
N THR A 392 -0.63 12.28 23.78
CA THR A 392 -1.41 12.96 24.84
C THR A 392 -1.62 14.45 24.59
N ARG A 393 -0.81 15.07 23.72
CA ARG A 393 -0.94 16.48 23.32
C ARG A 393 -2.04 16.71 22.28
N GLY A 394 -2.59 15.65 21.70
CA GLY A 394 -3.75 15.69 20.82
C GLY A 394 -3.59 14.84 19.57
N TYR A 395 -2.40 14.80 18.95
CA TYR A 395 -2.22 14.12 17.67
C TYR A 395 -0.77 13.72 17.38
N TRP A 396 -0.63 12.76 16.47
CA TRP A 396 0.60 12.36 15.81
C TRP A 396 0.42 12.47 14.29
N PRO A 397 1.16 13.35 13.60
CA PRO A 397 1.10 13.46 12.16
C PRO A 397 2.24 12.68 11.46
N SER A 398 2.01 12.25 10.24
CA SER A 398 3.03 11.64 9.37
C SER A 398 2.91 12.16 7.93
N TYR A 399 4.02 12.60 7.36
CA TYR A 399 4.06 13.35 6.09
C TYR A 399 5.43 13.26 5.41
N ASN A 400 6.02 12.07 5.41
CA ASN A 400 7.23 11.73 4.64
C ASN A 400 8.55 12.36 5.08
N VAL A 401 8.60 12.94 6.27
CA VAL A 401 9.84 13.42 6.87
C VAL A 401 10.12 12.57 8.11
N PRO A 402 11.30 11.92 8.23
CA PRO A 402 11.61 11.10 9.40
C PRO A 402 11.48 11.90 10.69
N TYR A 403 10.85 11.31 11.70
CA TYR A 403 10.72 11.91 13.02
C TYR A 403 11.99 11.73 13.83
N PHE A 404 12.53 10.51 13.84
CA PHE A 404 13.72 10.19 14.62
C PHE A 404 14.94 10.85 13.98
N GLN A 405 15.67 11.64 14.77
CA GLN A 405 16.80 12.42 14.27
C GLN A 405 17.85 11.53 13.60
N GLU A 406 18.11 10.34 14.13
CA GLU A 406 19.04 9.39 13.52
C GLU A 406 18.65 8.97 12.11
N ALA A 407 17.37 8.67 11.87
CA ALA A 407 16.84 8.37 10.54
C ALA A 407 16.91 9.59 9.62
N TYR A 408 16.52 10.78 10.10
CA TYR A 408 16.61 12.05 9.36
C TYR A 408 18.05 12.33 8.87
N HIS A 409 19.04 12.17 9.76
CA HIS A 409 20.45 12.40 9.43
C HIS A 409 20.99 11.31 8.49
N LYS A 410 20.72 10.03 8.79
CA LYS A 410 21.24 8.91 8.00
C LYS A 410 20.72 8.95 6.56
N SER A 411 19.45 9.30 6.36
CA SER A 411 18.83 9.49 5.04
C SER A 411 19.30 10.74 4.29
N GLY A 412 20.16 11.58 4.86
CA GLY A 412 20.82 12.68 4.13
C GLY A 412 20.06 14.00 4.06
N TYR A 413 18.95 14.15 4.79
CA TYR A 413 18.14 15.37 4.77
C TYR A 413 18.95 16.64 5.09
N PRO A 414 19.79 16.70 6.16
CA PRO A 414 20.54 17.92 6.48
C PRO A 414 21.48 18.35 5.36
N GLY A 415 22.21 17.40 4.78
CA GLY A 415 23.18 17.68 3.72
C GLY A 415 22.50 18.11 2.42
N PHE A 416 21.37 17.50 2.06
CA PHE A 416 20.61 17.91 0.88
C PHE A 416 19.95 19.27 1.07
N VAL A 417 19.35 19.54 2.24
CA VAL A 417 18.80 20.85 2.60
C VAL A 417 19.86 21.95 2.52
N ALA A 418 21.06 21.73 3.07
CA ALA A 418 22.13 22.71 3.02
C ALA A 418 22.53 23.07 1.58
N ARG A 419 22.68 22.07 0.69
CA ARG A 419 22.96 22.30 -0.74
C ARG A 419 21.86 23.13 -1.41
N LEU A 420 20.59 22.84 -1.14
CA LEU A 420 19.49 23.62 -1.71
C LEU A 420 19.45 25.06 -1.20
N GLN A 421 19.77 25.29 0.07
CA GLN A 421 19.87 26.65 0.63
C GLN A 421 20.97 27.48 -0.07
N GLU A 422 22.11 26.85 -0.39
CA GLU A 422 23.21 27.50 -1.13
C GLU A 422 22.81 27.87 -2.57
N ARG A 423 21.89 27.12 -3.18
CA ARG A 423 21.39 27.40 -4.54
C ARG A 423 20.46 28.63 -4.62
N GLY A 424 20.01 29.15 -3.47
CA GLY A 424 19.29 30.42 -3.39
C GLY A 424 17.78 30.30 -3.16
N PRO A 425 17.05 31.44 -3.18
CA PRO A 425 15.68 31.54 -2.68
C PRO A 425 14.66 30.69 -3.44
N ASP A 426 14.90 30.38 -4.71
CA ASP A 426 13.98 29.59 -5.56
C ASP A 426 13.80 28.14 -5.06
N TYR A 427 14.71 27.65 -4.21
CA TYR A 427 14.69 26.28 -3.67
C TYR A 427 14.12 26.20 -2.24
N LEU A 428 13.76 27.33 -1.63
CA LEU A 428 13.30 27.37 -0.24
C LEU A 428 11.99 26.60 -0.01
N LYS A 429 11.11 26.51 -1.02
CA LYS A 429 9.91 25.67 -0.92
C LYS A 429 10.25 24.19 -0.71
N ALA A 430 11.25 23.67 -1.42
CA ALA A 430 11.73 22.30 -1.25
C ALA A 430 12.44 22.10 0.10
N VAL A 431 13.23 23.09 0.54
CA VAL A 431 13.83 23.08 1.87
C VAL A 431 12.76 22.98 2.97
N ASN A 432 11.70 23.80 2.87
CA ASN A 432 10.60 23.77 3.83
C ASN A 432 9.82 22.46 3.78
N TRP A 433 9.62 21.89 2.60
CA TRP A 433 8.99 20.56 2.45
C TRP A 433 9.70 19.47 3.25
N MET A 434 11.03 19.50 3.26
CA MET A 434 11.87 18.52 3.95
C MET A 434 12.11 18.86 5.43
N SER A 435 11.54 19.96 5.92
CA SER A 435 11.58 20.31 7.34
C SER A 435 10.44 19.62 8.07
N TYR A 436 10.77 18.82 9.10
CA TYR A 436 9.76 18.15 9.90
C TYR A 436 8.74 19.13 10.50
N GLN A 437 9.15 20.36 10.84
CA GLN A 437 8.26 21.34 11.48
C GLN A 437 7.60 22.31 10.49
N LEU A 438 8.26 22.60 9.37
CA LEU A 438 7.86 23.65 8.43
C LEU A 438 7.23 23.12 7.14
N ALA A 439 7.18 21.81 6.92
CA ALA A 439 6.47 21.23 5.79
C ALA A 439 5.01 21.72 5.75
N PRO A 440 4.42 22.00 4.57
CA PRO A 440 3.02 22.45 4.47
C PRO A 440 2.06 21.56 5.25
N ARG A 441 2.20 20.23 5.12
CA ARG A 441 1.39 19.24 5.85
C ARG A 441 1.58 19.30 7.37
N ALA A 442 2.81 19.56 7.84
CA ALA A 442 3.08 19.77 9.27
C ALA A 442 2.36 21.02 9.82
N GLN A 443 2.34 22.10 9.03
CA GLN A 443 1.64 23.34 9.40
C GLN A 443 0.12 23.14 9.42
N ILE A 444 -0.44 22.50 8.40
CA ILE A 444 -1.88 22.21 8.29
C ILE A 444 -2.31 21.31 9.45
N PHE A 445 -1.62 20.20 9.71
CA PHE A 445 -2.00 19.33 10.83
C PHE A 445 -1.89 20.01 12.19
N ARG A 446 -0.86 20.84 12.41
CA ARG A 446 -0.73 21.61 13.65
C ARG A 446 -1.89 22.58 13.88
N ARG A 447 -2.44 23.13 12.80
CA ARG A 447 -3.57 24.06 12.84
C ARG A 447 -4.91 23.32 12.97
N ASP A 448 -5.08 22.21 12.26
CA ASP A 448 -6.41 21.65 11.97
C ASP A 448 -6.70 20.28 12.61
N SER A 449 -5.69 19.57 13.14
CA SER A 449 -5.91 18.25 13.77
C SER A 449 -6.90 18.28 14.93
N SER A 450 -6.94 19.38 15.69
CA SER A 450 -7.90 19.58 16.77
C SER A 450 -9.35 19.76 16.31
N ASN A 451 -9.57 20.01 15.01
CA ASN A 451 -10.91 20.08 14.43
C ASN A 451 -11.50 18.68 14.16
N VAL A 452 -10.72 17.62 14.30
CA VAL A 452 -11.21 16.24 14.25
C VAL A 452 -11.93 15.92 15.55
N THR A 453 -13.25 16.08 15.56
CA THR A 453 -14.12 15.80 16.71
C THR A 453 -15.00 14.58 16.49
N ASP A 454 -15.11 14.12 15.25
CA ASP A 454 -15.94 13.01 14.82
C ASP A 454 -15.41 12.38 13.52
N PHE A 455 -16.10 11.35 13.05
CA PHE A 455 -15.70 10.58 11.88
C PHE A 455 -15.75 11.39 10.58
N GLU A 456 -16.70 12.33 10.43
CA GLU A 456 -16.84 13.17 9.24
C GLU A 456 -15.76 14.25 9.17
N SER A 457 -15.44 14.87 10.30
CA SER A 457 -14.32 15.82 10.39
C SER A 457 -12.98 15.14 10.11
N LEU A 458 -12.79 13.87 10.50
CA LEU A 458 -11.61 13.08 10.09
C LEU A 458 -11.54 12.91 8.56
N LYS A 459 -12.64 12.48 7.91
CA LYS A 459 -12.71 12.36 6.44
C LYS A 459 -12.36 13.68 5.74
N SER A 460 -12.93 14.78 6.24
CA SER A 460 -12.69 16.12 5.73
C SER A 460 -11.21 16.53 5.84
N VAL A 461 -10.59 16.32 7.00
CA VAL A 461 -9.16 16.62 7.20
C VAL A 461 -8.28 15.77 6.29
N MET A 462 -8.53 14.46 6.18
CA MET A 462 -7.71 13.57 5.36
C MET A 462 -7.82 13.84 3.85
N ARG A 463 -8.93 14.45 3.41
CA ARG A 463 -9.14 14.87 2.01
C ARG A 463 -8.83 16.34 1.76
N TYR A 464 -8.34 17.06 2.77
CA TYR A 464 -8.18 18.50 2.71
C TYR A 464 -7.22 18.94 1.59
N ASN A 465 -7.74 19.77 0.69
CA ASN A 465 -6.95 20.54 -0.27
C ASN A 465 -7.62 21.87 -0.61
N SER A 466 -7.15 22.93 0.03
CA SER A 466 -7.60 24.30 -0.23
C SER A 466 -6.45 25.16 -0.76
N TYR A 467 -5.61 24.60 -1.64
CA TYR A 467 -4.30 25.18 -1.99
C TYR A 467 -4.32 26.63 -2.51
N LYS A 468 -5.46 27.08 -3.05
CA LYS A 468 -5.67 28.44 -3.56
C LYS A 468 -5.77 29.47 -2.43
N ASP A 469 -6.35 29.07 -1.30
CA ASP A 469 -6.71 29.94 -0.19
C ASP A 469 -5.86 29.68 1.06
N ASP A 470 -5.31 28.47 1.22
CA ASP A 470 -4.51 28.10 2.38
C ASP A 470 -3.10 28.71 2.30
N PRO A 471 -2.71 29.58 3.25
CA PRO A 471 -1.38 30.17 3.28
C PRO A 471 -0.24 29.15 3.36
N ALA A 472 -0.47 27.98 3.99
CA ALA A 472 0.53 26.91 4.09
C ALA A 472 0.85 26.32 2.71
N SER A 473 -0.11 26.33 1.79
CA SER A 473 0.05 25.79 0.45
C SER A 473 0.77 26.74 -0.50
N GLN A 474 0.77 28.04 -0.21
CA GLN A 474 1.42 29.07 -1.04
C GLN A 474 1.04 28.97 -2.53
N GLY A 475 -0.25 28.72 -2.80
CA GLY A 475 -0.80 28.58 -4.15
C GLY A 475 -0.40 27.31 -4.90
N ASP A 476 0.26 26.34 -4.25
CA ASP A 476 0.73 25.11 -4.90
C ASP A 476 -0.19 23.90 -4.60
N PRO A 477 -0.80 23.27 -5.62
CA PRO A 477 -1.74 22.16 -5.46
C PRO A 477 -1.22 20.95 -4.69
N ILE A 478 0.10 20.69 -4.74
CA ILE A 478 0.71 19.56 -4.05
C ILE A 478 0.90 19.83 -2.55
N ALA A 479 0.80 21.09 -2.13
CA ALA A 479 1.12 21.56 -0.79
C ALA A 479 -0.05 21.46 0.20
N SER A 480 -0.70 20.29 0.27
CA SER A 480 -1.82 20.02 1.17
C SER A 480 -1.80 18.60 1.75
N ILE A 481 -2.75 18.24 2.62
CA ILE A 481 -2.91 16.87 3.16
C ILE A 481 -3.24 15.86 2.06
N CYS A 482 -4.07 16.25 1.11
CA CYS A 482 -4.35 15.45 -0.09
C CYS A 482 -3.96 16.24 -1.35
N GLY A 483 -2.66 16.29 -1.66
CA GLY A 483 -2.08 17.11 -2.73
C GLY A 483 -2.44 16.63 -4.14
N ARG A 484 -2.50 17.57 -5.11
CA ARG A 484 -3.00 17.35 -6.49
C ARG A 484 -1.99 17.84 -7.55
N SER A 485 -0.96 17.06 -7.88
CA SER A 485 0.08 17.50 -8.84
C SER A 485 -0.47 17.67 -10.27
N ASP A 486 -1.62 17.08 -10.56
CA ASP A 486 -2.31 17.17 -11.84
C ASP A 486 -2.91 18.56 -12.08
N LEU A 487 -3.09 19.34 -11.01
CA LEU A 487 -3.54 20.72 -11.06
C LEU A 487 -2.40 21.74 -11.10
N ASP A 488 -1.13 21.30 -11.16
CA ASP A 488 0.02 22.22 -11.28
C ASP A 488 -0.07 22.99 -12.61
N PRO A 489 -0.10 24.34 -12.59
CA PRO A 489 -0.33 25.12 -13.79
C PRO A 489 0.87 25.13 -14.76
N LYS A 490 2.05 24.65 -14.34
CA LYS A 490 3.26 24.68 -15.17
C LYS A 490 3.55 23.33 -15.82
N LYS A 491 3.51 22.24 -15.05
CA LYS A 491 3.89 20.89 -15.47
C LYS A 491 3.03 19.87 -14.73
N PRO A 492 1.74 19.77 -15.10
CA PRO A 492 0.81 18.87 -14.43
C PRO A 492 1.26 17.42 -14.60
N LYS A 493 1.20 16.65 -13.51
CA LYS A 493 1.51 15.21 -13.49
C LYS A 493 0.33 14.45 -12.89
N PRO A 494 -0.08 13.30 -13.46
CA PRO A 494 -1.16 12.50 -12.89
C PRO A 494 -0.62 11.76 -11.65
N SER A 495 -0.40 12.50 -10.58
CA SER A 495 0.21 12.01 -9.34
C SER A 495 -0.20 12.89 -8.15
N GLY A 496 -0.10 12.32 -6.96
CA GLY A 496 -0.48 12.96 -5.70
C GLY A 496 -1.37 12.06 -4.88
N CYS A 497 -2.14 12.66 -4.00
CA CYS A 497 -3.09 11.92 -3.18
C CYS A 497 -4.24 11.34 -4.02
N PHE A 498 -4.49 10.05 -3.91
CA PHE A 498 -5.54 9.38 -4.70
C PHE A 498 -6.49 8.51 -3.89
N ASP A 499 -6.45 8.54 -2.56
CA ASP A 499 -7.48 7.88 -1.74
C ASP A 499 -7.70 8.61 -0.41
N GLY A 500 -8.60 8.08 0.39
CA GLY A 500 -8.69 8.37 1.82
C GLY A 500 -9.23 7.15 2.55
N LYS A 501 -8.58 6.76 3.65
CA LYS A 501 -8.99 5.67 4.53
C LYS A 501 -9.03 6.16 5.95
N VAL A 502 -10.13 5.88 6.64
CA VAL A 502 -10.37 6.39 7.98
C VAL A 502 -10.98 5.32 8.86
N THR A 503 -10.54 5.27 10.11
CA THR A 503 -11.14 4.46 11.17
C THR A 503 -11.07 5.23 12.49
N ASP A 504 -11.83 4.77 13.48
CA ASP A 504 -11.75 5.24 14.85
C ASP A 504 -11.80 4.05 15.79
N TYR A 505 -11.68 4.26 17.10
CA TYR A 505 -11.72 3.16 18.06
C TYR A 505 -12.93 2.24 17.88
N TYR A 506 -14.13 2.81 17.68
CA TYR A 506 -15.35 2.02 17.58
C TYR A 506 -15.37 1.16 16.31
N HIS A 507 -14.93 1.70 15.17
CA HIS A 507 -14.85 0.97 13.91
C HIS A 507 -13.70 -0.05 13.92
N ALA A 508 -12.52 0.35 14.41
CA ALA A 508 -11.32 -0.49 14.44
C ALA A 508 -11.50 -1.75 15.30
N MET A 509 -12.21 -1.66 16.43
CA MET A 509 -12.54 -2.84 17.25
C MET A 509 -13.48 -3.84 16.55
N ARG A 510 -14.10 -3.44 15.42
CA ARG A 510 -14.85 -4.32 14.51
C ARG A 510 -14.11 -4.60 13.19
N MET A 511 -12.84 -4.18 13.09
CA MET A 511 -12.01 -4.19 11.87
C MET A 511 -12.67 -3.47 10.68
N GLU A 512 -13.42 -2.40 10.98
CA GLU A 512 -14.10 -1.57 9.98
C GLU A 512 -13.29 -0.30 9.68
N ALA A 513 -13.36 0.15 8.42
CA ALA A 513 -12.85 1.45 7.98
C ALA A 513 -13.74 1.98 6.85
N GLU A 514 -13.80 3.30 6.69
CA GLU A 514 -14.35 3.90 5.48
C GLU A 514 -13.23 4.26 4.52
N VAL A 515 -13.45 3.99 3.23
CA VAL A 515 -12.47 4.23 2.17
C VAL A 515 -13.10 4.94 0.98
N VAL A 516 -12.31 5.73 0.25
CA VAL A 516 -12.67 6.35 -1.03
C VAL A 516 -11.47 6.34 -1.96
N ASN A 517 -11.66 5.94 -3.22
CA ASN A 517 -10.63 6.00 -4.27
C ASN A 517 -10.84 7.26 -5.12
N GLY A 518 -9.74 7.82 -5.61
CA GLY A 518 -9.68 9.00 -6.47
C GLY A 518 -9.03 10.21 -5.80
N PRO A 519 -8.49 11.16 -6.59
CA PRO A 519 -7.96 12.42 -6.08
C PRO A 519 -9.05 13.31 -5.48
N THR A 520 -8.70 14.16 -4.50
CA THR A 520 -9.69 14.95 -3.74
C THR A 520 -10.41 16.02 -4.56
N THR A 521 -11.73 16.13 -4.34
CA THR A 521 -12.62 17.20 -4.84
C THR A 521 -12.91 18.26 -3.77
N TYR A 522 -12.19 18.22 -2.65
CA TYR A 522 -12.36 19.13 -1.51
C TYR A 522 -12.47 20.59 -1.95
N GLY A 523 -13.38 21.35 -1.34
CA GLY A 523 -13.55 22.78 -1.64
C GLY A 523 -13.99 23.09 -3.08
N GLY A 524 -14.55 22.10 -3.80
CA GLY A 524 -14.98 22.26 -5.18
C GLY A 524 -13.83 22.14 -6.19
N LEU A 525 -12.72 21.50 -5.83
CA LEU A 525 -11.70 21.10 -6.80
C LEU A 525 -12.31 20.16 -7.86
N PRO A 526 -11.91 20.28 -9.13
CA PRO A 526 -12.47 19.44 -10.17
C PRO A 526 -12.12 17.97 -9.93
N PRO A 527 -13.08 17.05 -10.15
CA PRO A 527 -12.79 15.62 -10.22
C PRO A 527 -11.67 15.34 -11.22
N PHE A 528 -10.78 14.41 -10.89
CA PHE A 528 -9.74 13.99 -11.82
C PHE A 528 -10.34 13.20 -12.98
N LYS A 529 -9.78 13.38 -14.17
CA LYS A 529 -10.19 12.69 -15.39
C LYS A 529 -8.96 12.28 -16.18
N TRP A 530 -9.01 11.10 -16.80
CA TRP A 530 -8.02 10.66 -17.78
C TRP A 530 -8.25 11.35 -19.14
N GLU A 531 -8.21 12.68 -19.13
CA GLU A 531 -8.44 13.52 -20.31
C GLU A 531 -7.25 14.45 -20.61
N GLY A 532 -7.25 15.07 -21.80
CA GLY A 532 -6.29 16.10 -22.18
C GLY A 532 -4.84 15.60 -22.20
N SER A 533 -3.98 16.18 -21.35
CA SER A 533 -2.56 15.83 -21.26
C SER A 533 -2.30 14.43 -20.69
N PHE A 534 -3.31 13.77 -20.11
CA PHE A 534 -3.17 12.45 -19.50
C PHE A 534 -3.72 11.32 -20.37
N ASN A 535 -4.26 11.62 -21.56
CA ASN A 535 -4.83 10.62 -22.49
C ASN A 535 -3.86 9.50 -22.88
N SER A 536 -2.56 9.79 -22.91
CA SER A 536 -1.53 8.82 -23.33
C SER A 536 -1.01 7.94 -22.20
N VAL A 537 -1.40 8.22 -20.95
CA VAL A 537 -0.97 7.44 -19.78
C VAL A 537 -1.75 6.15 -19.77
N VAL A 538 -1.12 5.01 -19.47
CA VAL A 538 -1.80 3.72 -19.42
C VAL A 538 -2.54 3.58 -18.08
N HIS A 539 -3.84 3.27 -18.15
CA HIS A 539 -4.76 3.23 -17.00
C HIS A 539 -5.88 2.19 -17.20
N GLN A 540 -5.51 0.96 -17.57
CA GLN A 540 -6.46 -0.13 -17.78
C GLN A 540 -7.33 -0.36 -16.54
N GLY A 541 -8.62 -0.60 -16.78
CA GLY A 541 -9.58 -0.87 -15.72
C GLY A 541 -10.01 0.32 -14.85
N HIS A 542 -9.45 1.51 -15.08
CA HIS A 542 -9.84 2.72 -14.35
C HIS A 542 -11.16 3.30 -14.85
N ALA A 543 -11.87 4.00 -13.96
CA ALA A 543 -12.95 4.89 -14.35
C ALA A 543 -12.41 6.09 -15.15
N GLU A 544 -13.24 6.66 -16.05
CA GLU A 544 -12.85 7.86 -16.81
C GLU A 544 -12.81 9.11 -15.92
N VAL A 545 -13.69 9.18 -14.91
CA VAL A 545 -13.83 10.29 -13.97
C VAL A 545 -13.80 9.73 -12.54
N PHE A 546 -12.96 10.30 -11.69
CA PHE A 546 -12.84 9.93 -10.28
C PHE A 546 -13.60 10.93 -9.42
N ASP A 547 -14.87 10.62 -9.15
CA ASP A 547 -15.80 11.39 -8.30
C ASP A 547 -16.63 10.42 -7.45
N PHE A 548 -15.96 9.77 -6.50
CA PHE A 548 -16.50 8.68 -5.69
C PHE A 548 -16.73 9.11 -4.25
N ASP A 549 -17.58 8.37 -3.55
CA ASP A 549 -17.95 8.63 -2.16
C ASP A 549 -17.25 7.66 -1.20
N TYR A 550 -17.11 8.07 0.07
CA TYR A 550 -16.66 7.15 1.10
C TYR A 550 -17.63 5.97 1.27
N GLU A 551 -17.06 4.77 1.45
CA GLU A 551 -17.81 3.56 1.69
C GLU A 551 -17.24 2.78 2.88
N LEU A 552 -18.13 2.33 3.76
CA LEU A 552 -17.78 1.44 4.87
C LEU A 552 -17.40 0.05 4.37
N GLN A 553 -16.20 -0.37 4.74
CA GLN A 553 -15.68 -1.71 4.53
C GLN A 553 -15.81 -2.51 5.82
N LYS A 554 -16.30 -3.74 5.68
CA LYS A 554 -16.56 -4.65 6.80
C LYS A 554 -15.91 -6.01 6.56
N PRO A 555 -15.40 -6.68 7.61
CA PRO A 555 -14.89 -8.04 7.53
C PRO A 555 -16.00 -9.11 7.45
N GLU A 556 -17.22 -8.73 7.08
CA GLU A 556 -18.34 -9.67 6.95
C GLU A 556 -18.32 -10.31 5.56
N MET A 557 -18.06 -11.62 5.52
CA MET A 557 -18.13 -12.40 4.28
C MET A 557 -19.56 -12.39 3.72
N PRO A 558 -19.77 -11.89 2.48
CA PRO A 558 -21.08 -11.91 1.85
C PRO A 558 -21.63 -13.34 1.73
N ARG A 559 -22.96 -13.48 1.82
CA ARG A 559 -23.62 -14.78 1.62
C ARG A 559 -24.24 -14.86 0.22
N PRO A 560 -24.02 -15.96 -0.51
CA PRO A 560 -24.72 -16.17 -1.77
C PRO A 560 -26.23 -16.22 -1.53
N SER A 561 -27.02 -15.65 -2.45
CA SER A 561 -28.49 -15.58 -2.36
C SER A 561 -29.17 -16.95 -2.26
N TYR A 562 -28.54 -18.01 -2.77
CA TYR A 562 -29.03 -19.38 -2.67
C TYR A 562 -28.81 -20.04 -1.30
N MET A 563 -28.08 -19.39 -0.38
CA MET A 563 -27.88 -19.82 1.01
C MET A 563 -28.71 -19.04 2.04
N ALA A 564 -29.50 -18.05 1.61
CA ALA A 564 -30.28 -17.16 2.48
C ALA A 564 -31.61 -17.77 2.94
#